data_AF-A0A380ZDZ6-F1
#
_entry.id   AF-A0A380ZDZ6-F1
#
_cell.length_a   1.000
_cell.length_b   1.000
_cell.length_c   1.000
_cell.angle_alpha   90.00
_cell.angle_beta   90.00
_cell.angle_gamma   90.00
#
_symmetry.space_group_name_H-M   'P 1'
#
loop_
_entity.id
_entity.type
_entity.pdbx_description
1 polymer ?
#
loop_
_entity_poly.entity_id
_entity_poly.type
_entity_poly.pdbx_seq_one_letter_code
_entity_poly.pdbx_strand_id
1 'polypeptide(L)'
;MKNATALTPDDTKKRIFAIISSASGNLVEWYDFYVYSFTSIYFASQFFPSNGDIVTQLLKTAGIFFIGFLMRPIGGWLFGFIADRYGRKRSMLISIFMMCGGSFIIAILPTYETIGVTAAVLLLLVRMMQGLSAGGEYGTAATYMSEVALKNHRGLFASFQSATLITGQLLASFIIFILALYLTEDQLKTWGWRIPFAIGGLGAIIAIYLCRSLHETTTKESRSKKHTGSLKELLTKHRKAFLAIACFASGGSLTFYTCTTYMQKYLITTTGFDKHTATTIMTVALFVFILFQPLFGFLADKIGTKTLLII
;
A
#
# COMPACT_ATOMS: atom_id res chain seq x y z
N MET A 1 34.46 -20.38 -11.24
CA MET A 1 34.08 -19.08 -11.80
C MET A 1 33.41 -19.33 -13.14
N LYS A 2 32.08 -19.17 -13.25
CA LYS A 2 31.32 -19.37 -14.50
C LYS A 2 30.58 -18.08 -14.84
N ASN A 3 31.04 -17.45 -15.92
CA ASN A 3 30.38 -16.50 -16.82
C ASN A 3 29.23 -15.67 -16.22
N ALA A 4 29.58 -14.47 -15.74
CA ALA A 4 28.64 -13.36 -15.71
C ALA A 4 28.35 -12.98 -17.17
N THR A 5 27.30 -13.54 -17.76
CA THR A 5 26.77 -13.06 -19.04
C THR A 5 26.37 -11.60 -18.85
N ALA A 6 27.12 -10.69 -19.49
CA ALA A 6 26.73 -9.30 -19.59
C ALA A 6 25.33 -9.24 -20.21
N LEU A 7 24.38 -8.66 -19.48
CA LEU A 7 22.99 -8.56 -19.91
C LEU A 7 22.88 -7.67 -21.13
N THR A 8 21.99 -8.03 -22.05
CA THR A 8 21.70 -7.15 -23.20
C THR A 8 21.00 -5.88 -22.70
N PRO A 9 21.21 -4.71 -23.32
CA PRO A 9 20.53 -3.46 -22.95
C PRO A 9 19.00 -3.58 -22.94
N ASP A 10 18.45 -4.48 -23.76
CA ASP A 10 17.01 -4.76 -23.88
C ASP A 10 16.46 -5.48 -22.63
N ASP A 11 17.26 -6.34 -21.99
CA ASP A 11 16.90 -6.99 -20.72
C ASP A 11 16.84 -6.01 -19.56
N THR A 12 17.72 -5.01 -19.55
CA THR A 12 17.73 -3.95 -18.52
C THR A 12 16.48 -3.08 -18.60
N LYS A 13 16.08 -2.64 -19.80
CA LYS A 13 14.85 -1.85 -19.99
C LYS A 13 13.61 -2.63 -19.56
N LYS A 14 13.50 -3.91 -19.94
CA LYS A 14 12.38 -4.78 -19.55
C LYS A 14 12.30 -4.97 -18.02
N ARG A 15 13.43 -5.10 -17.34
CA ARG A 15 13.48 -5.22 -15.88
C ARG A 15 13.09 -3.93 -15.17
N ILE A 16 13.60 -2.78 -15.62
CA ILE A 16 13.21 -1.46 -15.08
C ILE A 16 11.71 -1.24 -15.24
N PHE A 17 11.16 -1.54 -16.42
CA PHE A 17 9.73 -1.46 -16.66
C PHE A 17 8.94 -2.37 -15.71
N ALA A 18 9.37 -3.62 -15.52
CA ALA A 18 8.72 -4.54 -14.58
C ALA A 18 8.74 -4.04 -13.12
N ILE A 19 9.82 -3.36 -12.70
CA ILE A 19 9.93 -2.74 -11.37
C ILE A 19 8.97 -1.57 -11.25
N ILE A 20 8.95 -0.66 -12.23
CA ILE A 20 8.02 0.48 -12.24
C ILE A 20 6.56 -0.02 -12.23
N SER A 21 6.25 -1.05 -13.02
CA SER A 21 4.93 -1.68 -13.03
C SER A 21 4.57 -2.23 -11.65
N SER A 22 5.47 -2.98 -11.00
CA SER A 22 5.23 -3.53 -9.66
C SER A 22 5.10 -2.44 -8.59
N ALA A 23 5.94 -1.40 -8.66
CA ALA A 23 5.91 -0.27 -7.72
C ALA A 23 4.64 0.57 -7.89
N SER A 24 4.11 0.68 -9.11
CA SER A 24 2.87 1.42 -9.40
C SER A 24 1.65 0.80 -8.73
N GLY A 25 1.57 -0.54 -8.64
CA GLY A 25 0.51 -1.23 -7.89
C GLY A 25 0.50 -0.81 -6.42
N ASN A 26 1.64 -0.96 -5.76
CA ASN A 26 1.84 -0.55 -4.37
C ASN A 26 1.59 0.96 -4.17
N LEU A 27 2.00 1.83 -5.09
CA LEU A 27 1.71 3.27 -5.03
C LEU A 27 0.21 3.55 -4.95
N VAL A 28 -0.58 2.96 -5.86
CA VAL A 28 -2.04 3.17 -5.89
C VAL A 28 -2.69 2.62 -4.62
N GLU A 29 -2.16 1.53 -4.05
CA GLU A 29 -2.67 0.98 -2.79
C GLU A 29 -2.49 1.98 -1.65
N TRP A 30 -1.27 2.46 -1.46
CA TRP A 30 -0.98 3.41 -0.39
C TRP A 30 -1.73 4.72 -0.60
N TYR A 31 -1.83 5.19 -1.84
CA TYR A 31 -2.67 6.33 -2.19
C TYR A 31 -4.12 6.14 -1.71
N ASP A 32 -4.80 5.06 -2.11
CA ASP A 32 -6.21 4.80 -1.75
C ASP A 32 -6.41 4.63 -0.25
N PHE A 33 -5.43 4.04 0.40
CA PHE A 33 -5.37 3.87 1.84
C PHE A 33 -5.33 5.23 2.57
N TYR A 34 -4.42 6.13 2.16
CA TYR A 34 -4.30 7.47 2.74
C TYR A 34 -5.48 8.37 2.37
N VAL A 35 -5.99 8.28 1.14
CA VAL A 35 -7.20 9.00 0.71
C VAL A 35 -8.36 8.69 1.65
N TYR A 36 -8.60 7.44 2.01
CA TYR A 36 -9.66 7.11 2.95
C TYR A 36 -9.46 7.74 4.31
N SER A 37 -8.24 7.61 4.85
CA SER A 37 -7.93 8.17 6.16
C SER A 37 -8.15 9.69 6.18
N PHE A 38 -7.65 10.40 5.18
CA PHE A 38 -7.73 11.86 5.13
C PHE A 38 -9.11 12.37 4.75
N THR A 39 -9.83 11.69 3.85
CA THR A 39 -11.18 12.12 3.45
C THR A 39 -12.27 11.70 4.43
N SER A 40 -11.98 10.79 5.38
CA SER A 40 -12.94 10.33 6.40
C SER A 40 -13.59 11.47 7.17
N ILE A 41 -12.85 12.54 7.45
CA ILE A 41 -13.39 13.73 8.12
C ILE A 41 -14.52 14.42 7.34
N TYR A 42 -14.53 14.29 6.01
CA TYR A 42 -15.52 14.91 5.14
C TYR A 42 -16.73 14.01 4.91
N PHE A 43 -16.56 12.69 4.80
CA PHE A 43 -17.67 11.78 4.49
C PHE A 43 -18.25 11.01 5.69
N ALA A 44 -17.60 11.02 6.87
CA ALA A 44 -18.04 10.19 8.00
C ALA A 44 -19.50 10.43 8.40
N SER A 45 -19.96 11.68 8.40
CA SER A 45 -21.34 12.05 8.69
C SER A 45 -22.34 11.50 7.66
N GLN A 46 -21.93 11.37 6.39
CA GLN A 46 -22.78 10.87 5.30
C GLN A 46 -23.03 9.36 5.36
N PHE A 47 -22.14 8.59 6.00
CA PHE A 47 -22.28 7.14 6.14
C PHE A 47 -22.72 6.72 7.54
N PHE A 48 -22.46 7.54 8.55
CA PHE A 48 -22.69 7.21 9.96
C PHE A 48 -23.39 8.33 10.74
N PRO A 49 -24.57 8.80 10.33
CA PRO A 49 -25.27 9.86 11.05
C PRO A 49 -25.40 9.50 12.53
N SER A 50 -24.97 10.40 13.40
CA SER A 50 -24.88 10.18 14.85
C SER A 50 -25.31 11.43 15.62
N ASN A 51 -26.42 12.07 15.21
CA ASN A 51 -27.02 13.23 15.89
C ASN A 51 -26.04 14.38 16.22
N GLY A 52 -25.07 14.64 15.33
CA GLY A 52 -24.05 15.68 15.53
C GLY A 52 -22.82 15.25 16.33
N ASP A 53 -22.76 14.03 16.87
CA ASP A 53 -21.54 13.52 17.52
C ASP A 53 -20.50 13.08 16.47
N ILE A 54 -19.56 13.98 16.21
CA ILE A 54 -18.42 13.77 15.30
C ILE A 54 -17.51 12.64 15.79
N VAL A 55 -17.36 12.46 17.12
CA VAL A 55 -16.46 11.44 17.66
C VAL A 55 -16.98 10.05 17.30
N THR A 56 -18.28 9.80 17.46
CA THR A 56 -18.90 8.53 17.07
C THR A 56 -18.78 8.27 15.57
N GLN A 57 -18.94 9.30 14.72
CA GLN A 57 -18.80 9.18 13.26
C GLN A 57 -17.37 8.76 12.85
N LEU A 58 -16.38 9.44 13.42
CA LEU A 58 -14.96 9.14 13.16
C LEU A 58 -14.56 7.78 13.74
N LEU A 59 -15.10 7.39 14.90
CA LEU A 59 -14.83 6.09 15.49
C LEU A 59 -15.38 4.95 14.62
N LYS A 60 -16.58 5.11 14.03
CA LYS A 60 -17.17 4.12 13.11
C LYS A 60 -16.39 4.01 11.80
N THR A 61 -15.96 5.13 11.21
CA THR A 61 -15.10 5.10 10.01
C THR A 61 -13.73 4.49 10.29
N ALA A 62 -13.14 4.77 11.45
CA ALA A 62 -11.91 4.12 11.92
C ALA A 62 -12.12 2.62 12.21
N GLY A 63 -13.30 2.23 12.70
CA GLY A 63 -13.68 0.82 12.86
C GLY A 63 -13.71 0.08 11.53
N ILE A 64 -14.32 0.65 10.48
CA ILE A 64 -14.25 0.10 9.12
C ILE A 64 -12.80 -0.02 8.64
N PHE A 65 -11.99 1.03 8.87
CA PHE A 65 -10.59 1.04 8.48
C PHE A 65 -9.81 -0.11 9.14
N PHE A 66 -10.02 -0.30 10.45
CA PHE A 66 -9.42 -1.37 11.22
C PHE A 66 -9.84 -2.76 10.72
N ILE A 67 -11.11 -2.95 10.40
CA ILE A 67 -11.60 -4.23 9.83
C ILE A 67 -10.93 -4.47 8.47
N GLY A 68 -10.80 -3.44 7.62
CA GLY A 68 -10.05 -3.53 6.36
C GLY A 68 -8.60 -3.97 6.57
N PHE A 69 -7.93 -3.46 7.62
CA PHE A 69 -6.59 -3.93 8.00
C PHE A 69 -6.54 -5.39 8.43
N LEU A 70 -7.52 -5.84 9.21
CA LEU A 70 -7.62 -7.25 9.63
C LEU A 70 -7.83 -8.20 8.45
N MET A 71 -8.33 -7.70 7.32
CA MET A 71 -8.41 -8.49 6.09
C MET A 71 -7.05 -8.68 5.41
N ARG A 72 -6.02 -7.87 5.69
CA ARG A 72 -4.71 -7.99 5.03
C ARG A 72 -4.02 -9.34 5.27
N PRO A 73 -3.94 -9.90 6.50
CA PRO A 73 -3.40 -11.24 6.70
C PRO A 73 -4.17 -12.33 5.92
N ILE A 74 -5.50 -12.22 5.88
CA ILE A 74 -6.36 -13.15 5.13
C ILE A 74 -6.09 -13.03 3.63
N GLY A 75 -5.96 -11.80 3.15
CA GLY A 75 -5.55 -11.47 1.79
C GLY A 75 -4.19 -12.04 1.43
N GLY A 76 -3.17 -11.84 2.27
CA GLY A 76 -1.82 -12.35 2.05
C GLY A 76 -1.79 -13.88 1.95
N TRP A 77 -2.58 -14.57 2.77
CA TRP A 77 -2.74 -16.01 2.63
C TRP A 77 -3.45 -16.40 1.32
N LEU A 78 -4.60 -15.79 1.02
CA LEU A 78 -5.41 -16.11 -0.16
C LEU A 78 -4.64 -15.86 -1.46
N PHE A 79 -4.07 -14.67 -1.62
CA PHE A 79 -3.32 -14.28 -2.80
C PHE A 79 -1.93 -14.91 -2.87
N GLY A 80 -1.33 -15.27 -1.73
CA GLY A 80 -0.14 -16.12 -1.69
C GLY A 80 -0.43 -17.50 -2.27
N PHE A 81 -1.52 -18.13 -1.84
CA PHE A 81 -1.99 -19.40 -2.41
C PHE A 81 -2.32 -19.28 -3.90
N ILE A 82 -2.99 -18.19 -4.32
CA ILE A 82 -3.30 -17.95 -5.74
C ILE A 82 -2.02 -17.77 -6.56
N ALA A 83 -1.05 -17.02 -6.04
CA ALA A 83 0.24 -16.79 -6.69
C ALA A 83 1.01 -18.10 -6.89
N ASP A 84 1.05 -18.93 -5.85
CA ASP A 84 1.75 -20.20 -5.82
C ASP A 84 1.10 -21.27 -6.73
N ARG A 85 -0.23 -21.28 -6.84
CA ARG A 85 -0.97 -22.33 -7.57
C ARG A 85 -1.38 -21.92 -8.98
N TYR A 86 -1.79 -20.67 -9.18
CA TYR A 86 -2.32 -20.16 -10.44
C TYR A 86 -1.39 -19.18 -11.16
N GLY A 87 -0.28 -18.79 -10.53
CA GLY A 87 0.74 -17.90 -11.09
C GLY A 87 0.70 -16.50 -10.47
N ARG A 88 1.87 -15.87 -10.38
CA ARG A 88 2.07 -14.60 -9.68
C ARG A 88 1.45 -13.43 -10.42
N LYS A 89 1.60 -13.40 -11.75
CA LYS A 89 1.01 -12.34 -12.57
C LYS A 89 -0.50 -12.29 -12.39
N ARG A 90 -1.15 -13.47 -12.37
CA ARG A 90 -2.60 -13.56 -12.20
C ARG A 90 -3.03 -13.08 -10.81
N SER A 91 -2.29 -13.46 -9.77
CA SER A 91 -2.55 -12.99 -8.39
C SER A 91 -2.46 -11.46 -8.29
N MET A 92 -1.38 -10.87 -8.81
CA MET A 92 -1.18 -9.41 -8.82
C MET A 92 -2.30 -8.68 -9.58
N LEU A 93 -2.70 -9.16 -10.77
CA LEU A 93 -3.77 -8.52 -11.55
C LEU A 93 -5.13 -8.57 -10.86
N ILE A 94 -5.49 -9.70 -10.22
CA ILE A 94 -6.76 -9.83 -9.49
C ILE A 94 -6.76 -8.90 -8.27
N SER A 95 -5.66 -8.87 -7.52
CA SER A 95 -5.51 -7.99 -6.36
C SER A 95 -5.67 -6.54 -6.78
N ILE A 96 -4.91 -6.06 -7.77
CA ILE A 96 -5.02 -4.68 -8.26
C ILE A 96 -6.46 -4.40 -8.68
N PHE A 97 -7.08 -5.24 -9.53
CA PHE A 97 -8.47 -5.05 -9.97
C PHE A 97 -9.47 -4.92 -8.81
N MET A 98 -9.38 -5.77 -7.78
CA MET A 98 -10.23 -5.68 -6.59
C MET A 98 -10.05 -4.35 -5.85
N MET A 99 -8.82 -3.84 -5.78
CA MET A 99 -8.52 -2.55 -5.17
C MET A 99 -9.11 -1.39 -5.98
N CYS A 100 -8.85 -1.37 -7.30
CA CYS A 100 -9.34 -0.38 -8.25
C CYS A 100 -10.86 -0.28 -8.21
N GLY A 101 -11.50 -1.45 -8.36
CA GLY A 101 -12.94 -1.59 -8.34
C GLY A 101 -13.50 -1.11 -7.01
N GLY A 102 -12.84 -1.42 -5.90
CA GLY A 102 -13.23 -0.93 -4.59
C GLY A 102 -13.22 0.60 -4.49
N SER A 103 -12.16 1.27 -4.94
CA SER A 103 -12.09 2.74 -4.88
C SER A 103 -13.11 3.41 -5.78
N PHE A 104 -13.33 2.86 -6.98
CA PHE A 104 -14.38 3.36 -7.86
C PHE A 104 -15.78 3.15 -7.27
N ILE A 105 -16.06 1.98 -6.67
CA ILE A 105 -17.32 1.71 -5.97
C ILE A 105 -17.53 2.72 -4.84
N ILE A 106 -16.50 3.04 -4.04
CA ILE A 106 -16.59 4.04 -2.97
C ILE A 106 -16.93 5.42 -3.54
N ALA A 107 -16.33 5.82 -4.65
CA ALA A 107 -16.59 7.10 -5.28
C ALA A 107 -18.05 7.27 -5.72
N ILE A 108 -18.71 6.19 -6.16
CA ILE A 108 -20.11 6.20 -6.60
C ILE A 108 -21.09 5.73 -5.53
N LEU A 109 -20.62 5.32 -4.36
CA LEU A 109 -21.46 4.71 -3.34
C LEU A 109 -22.53 5.70 -2.84
N PRO A 110 -23.82 5.33 -2.82
CA PRO A 110 -24.86 6.17 -2.23
C PRO A 110 -24.69 6.30 -0.72
N THR A 111 -25.13 7.42 -0.17
CA THR A 111 -24.96 7.77 1.24
C THR A 111 -26.11 7.24 2.09
N TYR A 112 -26.01 7.41 3.40
CA TYR A 112 -27.07 7.03 4.34
C TYR A 112 -28.41 7.69 4.00
N GLU A 113 -28.42 8.92 3.48
CA GLU A 113 -29.66 9.60 3.09
C GLU A 113 -30.43 8.85 2.00
N THR A 114 -29.73 8.16 1.09
CA THR A 114 -30.36 7.45 -0.03
C THR A 114 -30.75 6.02 0.33
N ILE A 115 -29.88 5.28 1.03
CA ILE A 115 -30.05 3.82 1.25
C ILE A 115 -29.94 3.39 2.72
N GLY A 116 -29.89 4.34 3.66
CA GLY A 116 -29.82 4.10 5.09
C GLY A 116 -28.57 3.35 5.53
N VAL A 117 -28.73 2.47 6.53
CA VAL A 117 -27.65 1.67 7.13
C VAL A 117 -26.89 0.83 6.09
N THR A 118 -27.55 0.46 4.99
CA THR A 118 -26.94 -0.29 3.88
C THR A 118 -25.72 0.44 3.30
N ALA A 119 -25.67 1.77 3.33
CA ALA A 119 -24.50 2.54 2.88
C ALA A 119 -23.24 2.17 3.68
N ALA A 120 -23.35 2.12 5.01
CA ALA A 120 -22.25 1.75 5.89
C ALA A 120 -21.83 0.28 5.70
N VAL A 121 -22.80 -0.62 5.50
CA VAL A 121 -22.52 -2.04 5.24
C VAL A 121 -21.79 -2.22 3.91
N LEU A 122 -22.22 -1.57 2.84
CA LEU A 122 -21.55 -1.61 1.56
C LEU A 122 -20.15 -1.01 1.63
N LEU A 123 -19.99 0.13 2.33
CA LEU A 123 -18.68 0.74 2.56
C LEU A 123 -17.74 -0.25 3.28
N LEU A 124 -18.24 -0.95 4.30
CA LEU A 124 -17.50 -1.98 5.01
C LEU A 124 -17.09 -3.13 4.09
N LEU A 125 -18.02 -3.68 3.31
CA LEU A 125 -17.75 -4.79 2.39
C LEU A 125 -16.70 -4.41 1.34
N VAL A 126 -16.82 -3.21 0.78
CA VAL A 126 -15.84 -2.70 -0.19
C VAL A 126 -14.47 -2.53 0.47
N ARG A 127 -14.42 -2.02 1.70
CA ARG A 127 -13.17 -1.89 2.46
C ARG A 127 -12.55 -3.22 2.82
N MET A 128 -13.35 -4.23 3.16
CA MET A 128 -12.87 -5.58 3.37
C MET A 128 -12.28 -6.16 2.08
N MET A 129 -12.93 -5.95 0.94
CA MET A 129 -12.44 -6.36 -0.37
C MET A 129 -11.09 -5.71 -0.71
N GLN A 130 -10.95 -4.40 -0.47
CA GLN A 130 -9.67 -3.67 -0.65
C GLN A 130 -8.59 -4.17 0.31
N GLY A 131 -8.94 -4.44 1.57
CA GLY A 131 -8.03 -5.01 2.56
C GLY A 131 -7.50 -6.40 2.19
N LEU A 132 -8.37 -7.26 1.63
CA LEU A 132 -7.95 -8.56 1.09
C LEU A 132 -6.96 -8.39 -0.06
N SER A 133 -7.25 -7.49 -1.00
CA SER A 133 -6.38 -7.20 -2.14
C SER A 133 -4.98 -6.74 -1.70
N ALA A 134 -4.93 -5.75 -0.80
CA ALA A 134 -3.72 -5.19 -0.21
C ALA A 134 -2.81 -6.24 0.42
N GLY A 135 -3.41 -7.20 1.13
CA GLY A 135 -2.66 -8.28 1.76
C GLY A 135 -1.84 -9.13 0.77
N GLY A 136 -2.37 -9.32 -0.44
CA GLY A 136 -1.76 -10.11 -1.49
C GLY A 136 -0.72 -9.38 -2.32
N GLU A 137 -0.99 -8.12 -2.64
CA GLU A 137 -0.16 -7.29 -3.53
C GLU A 137 1.25 -7.15 -2.95
N TYR A 138 1.37 -6.70 -1.70
CA TYR A 138 2.65 -6.36 -1.09
C TYR A 138 3.63 -7.53 -1.06
N GLY A 139 3.17 -8.72 -0.67
CA GLY A 139 3.98 -9.94 -0.60
C GLY A 139 4.34 -10.50 -1.97
N THR A 140 3.38 -10.49 -2.91
CA THR A 140 3.62 -10.98 -4.28
C THR A 140 4.53 -10.04 -5.07
N ALA A 141 4.36 -8.73 -4.91
CA ALA A 141 5.23 -7.69 -5.47
C ALA A 141 6.66 -7.79 -4.94
N ALA A 142 6.85 -7.89 -3.61
CA ALA A 142 8.17 -8.03 -3.02
C ALA A 142 8.90 -9.30 -3.52
N THR A 143 8.18 -10.42 -3.60
CA THR A 143 8.77 -11.67 -4.07
C THR A 143 9.06 -11.62 -5.57
N TYR A 144 8.17 -11.02 -6.38
CA TYR A 144 8.38 -10.81 -7.81
C TYR A 144 9.61 -9.93 -8.07
N MET A 145 9.72 -8.80 -7.35
CA MET A 145 10.88 -7.91 -7.47
C MET A 145 12.17 -8.63 -7.06
N SER A 146 12.17 -9.45 -6.01
CA SER A 146 13.37 -10.22 -5.62
C SER A 146 13.84 -11.23 -6.68
N GLU A 147 12.90 -11.76 -7.48
CA GLU A 147 13.15 -12.71 -8.57
C GLU A 147 13.60 -12.02 -9.85
N VAL A 148 13.04 -10.84 -10.15
CA VAL A 148 13.40 -10.03 -11.33
C VAL A 148 14.64 -9.17 -11.07
N ALA A 149 14.96 -8.87 -9.81
CA ALA A 149 16.09 -8.06 -9.42
C ALA A 149 17.43 -8.73 -9.75
N LEU A 150 18.37 -7.93 -10.25
CA LEU A 150 19.75 -8.32 -10.47
C LEU A 150 20.42 -8.65 -9.13
N LYS A 151 21.33 -9.64 -9.15
CA LYS A 151 21.97 -10.22 -7.95
C LYS A 151 22.66 -9.18 -7.04
N ASN A 152 22.95 -7.98 -7.54
CA ASN A 152 23.60 -6.86 -6.83
C ASN A 152 22.80 -5.55 -6.81
N HIS A 153 21.50 -5.57 -7.15
CA HIS A 153 20.64 -4.37 -7.16
C HIS A 153 19.30 -4.59 -6.44
N ARG A 154 19.25 -5.57 -5.53
CA ARG A 154 18.02 -6.00 -4.86
C ARG A 154 17.55 -4.95 -3.84
N GLY A 155 18.48 -4.39 -3.09
CA GLY A 155 18.23 -3.32 -2.11
C GLY A 155 17.75 -2.05 -2.78
N LEU A 156 18.40 -1.64 -3.87
CA LEU A 156 17.99 -0.49 -4.66
C LEU A 156 16.57 -0.68 -5.20
N PHE A 157 16.24 -1.84 -5.76
CA PHE A 157 14.88 -2.07 -6.27
C PHE A 157 13.81 -2.18 -5.18
N ALA A 158 14.13 -2.81 -4.04
CA ALA A 158 13.23 -2.82 -2.88
C ALA A 158 12.97 -1.41 -2.34
N SER A 159 13.96 -0.51 -2.39
CA SER A 159 13.80 0.86 -1.91
C SER A 159 12.78 1.68 -2.72
N PHE A 160 12.61 1.39 -4.02
CA PHE A 160 11.56 2.01 -4.83
C PHE A 160 10.16 1.63 -4.34
N GLN A 161 9.97 0.38 -3.90
CA GLN A 161 8.70 -0.05 -3.29
C GLN A 161 8.43 0.70 -1.98
N SER A 162 9.47 0.95 -1.16
CA SER A 162 9.32 1.76 0.05
C SER A 162 9.04 3.24 -0.25
N ALA A 163 9.57 3.77 -1.34
CA ALA A 163 9.32 5.14 -1.78
C ALA A 163 7.88 5.37 -2.23
N THR A 164 7.24 4.37 -2.83
CA THR A 164 5.84 4.50 -3.25
C THR A 164 4.89 4.65 -2.08
N LEU A 165 5.23 4.15 -0.87
CA LEU A 165 4.40 4.33 0.32
C LEU A 165 4.25 5.81 0.68
N ILE A 166 5.38 6.52 0.80
CA ILE A 166 5.39 7.94 1.17
C ILE A 166 4.88 8.79 0.00
N THR A 167 5.23 8.41 -1.24
CA THR A 167 4.73 9.09 -2.44
C THR A 167 3.20 9.00 -2.51
N GLY A 168 2.61 7.85 -2.19
CA GLY A 168 1.16 7.67 -2.10
C GLY A 168 0.53 8.59 -1.05
N GLN A 169 1.15 8.72 0.12
CA GLN A 169 0.71 9.65 1.17
C GLN A 169 0.73 11.11 0.70
N LEU A 170 1.83 11.53 0.07
CA LEU A 170 1.99 12.89 -0.44
C LEU A 170 1.00 13.19 -1.56
N LEU A 171 0.80 12.25 -2.51
CA LEU A 171 -0.19 12.40 -3.58
C LEU A 171 -1.62 12.52 -3.04
N ALA A 172 -2.00 11.68 -2.07
CA ALA A 172 -3.31 11.77 -1.43
C ALA A 172 -3.52 13.12 -0.75
N SER A 173 -2.54 13.56 0.04
CA SER A 173 -2.58 14.86 0.71
C SER A 173 -2.61 16.04 -0.27
N PHE A 174 -1.83 15.97 -1.34
CA PHE A 174 -1.74 17.00 -2.37
C PHE A 174 -3.05 17.18 -3.13
N ILE A 175 -3.71 16.08 -3.51
CA ILE A 175 -5.03 16.15 -4.18
C ILE A 175 -6.06 16.77 -3.24
N ILE A 176 -6.10 16.36 -1.97
CA ILE A 176 -7.04 16.94 -1.00
C ILE A 176 -6.75 18.42 -0.77
N PHE A 177 -5.47 18.82 -0.72
CA PHE A 177 -5.07 20.22 -0.62
C PHE A 177 -5.56 21.04 -1.82
N ILE A 178 -5.36 20.55 -3.04
CA ILE A 178 -5.90 21.21 -4.25
C ILE A 178 -7.42 21.36 -4.15
N LEU A 179 -8.14 20.29 -3.78
CA LEU A 179 -9.59 20.36 -3.63
C LEU A 179 -10.01 21.39 -2.58
N ALA A 180 -9.29 21.51 -1.47
CA ALA A 180 -9.55 22.50 -0.43
C ALA A 180 -9.26 23.95 -0.86
N LEU A 181 -8.44 24.18 -1.89
CA LEU A 181 -8.24 25.52 -2.47
C LEU A 181 -9.41 25.96 -3.36
N TYR A 182 -10.11 25.01 -4.00
CA TYR A 182 -11.16 25.32 -4.98
C TYR A 182 -12.58 25.05 -4.47
N LEU A 183 -12.74 24.24 -3.42
CA LEU A 183 -14.04 23.85 -2.87
C LEU A 183 -14.22 24.37 -1.45
N THR A 184 -15.45 24.75 -1.12
CA THR A 184 -15.82 25.07 0.27
C THR A 184 -15.87 23.80 1.11
N GLU A 185 -15.81 23.95 2.43
CA GLU A 185 -15.92 22.81 3.36
C GLU A 185 -17.23 22.03 3.16
N ASP A 186 -18.33 22.72 2.88
CA ASP A 186 -19.61 22.09 2.57
C ASP A 186 -19.53 21.29 1.27
N GLN A 187 -18.94 21.85 0.20
CA GLN A 187 -18.77 21.12 -1.06
C GLN A 187 -17.88 19.88 -0.90
N LEU A 188 -16.81 19.98 -0.11
CA LEU A 188 -15.95 18.84 0.22
C LEU A 188 -16.72 17.73 0.94
N LYS A 189 -17.58 18.11 1.89
CA LYS A 189 -18.45 17.17 2.62
C LYS A 189 -19.53 16.58 1.72
N THR A 190 -20.17 17.37 0.86
CA THR A 190 -21.30 16.91 0.04
C THR A 190 -20.86 15.94 -1.06
N TRP A 191 -19.82 16.30 -1.83
CA TRP A 191 -19.42 15.51 -3.01
C TRP A 191 -17.90 15.51 -3.29
N GLY A 192 -17.16 16.52 -2.84
CA GLY A 192 -15.73 16.69 -3.16
C GLY A 192 -14.86 15.51 -2.68
N TRP A 193 -15.23 14.86 -1.58
CA TRP A 193 -14.55 13.65 -1.08
C TRP A 193 -14.57 12.47 -2.06
N ARG A 194 -15.48 12.44 -3.05
CA ARG A 194 -15.55 11.37 -4.06
C ARG A 194 -14.43 11.47 -5.09
N ILE A 195 -13.91 12.68 -5.36
CA ILE A 195 -12.93 12.93 -6.42
C ILE A 195 -11.62 12.17 -6.18
N PRO A 196 -11.00 12.20 -4.97
CA PRO A 196 -9.78 11.45 -4.72
C PRO A 196 -9.95 9.94 -4.93
N PHE A 197 -11.11 9.36 -4.59
CA PHE A 197 -11.41 7.95 -4.84
C PHE A 197 -11.59 7.64 -6.33
N ALA A 198 -12.21 8.54 -7.09
CA ALA A 198 -12.30 8.41 -8.54
C ALA A 198 -10.92 8.46 -9.21
N ILE A 199 -10.05 9.38 -8.79
CA ILE A 199 -8.65 9.44 -9.24
C ILE A 199 -7.91 8.16 -8.87
N GLY A 200 -8.12 7.65 -7.66
CA GLY A 200 -7.60 6.36 -7.21
C GLY A 200 -7.97 5.25 -8.16
N GLY A 201 -9.27 5.09 -8.44
CA GLY A 201 -9.80 4.13 -9.40
C GLY A 201 -9.23 4.26 -10.82
N LEU A 202 -8.98 5.49 -11.30
CA LEU A 202 -8.36 5.74 -12.61
C LEU A 202 -6.86 5.42 -12.63
N GLY A 203 -6.10 5.84 -11.61
CA GLY A 203 -4.67 5.52 -11.47
C GLY A 203 -4.43 4.01 -11.39
N ALA A 204 -5.40 3.32 -10.84
CA ALA A 204 -5.50 1.88 -10.81
C ALA A 204 -5.59 1.22 -12.21
N ILE A 205 -6.32 1.81 -13.16
CA ILE A 205 -6.38 1.32 -14.56
C ILE A 205 -5.00 1.41 -15.20
N ILE A 206 -4.27 2.49 -14.93
CA ILE A 206 -2.89 2.67 -15.39
C ILE A 206 -2.01 1.57 -14.78
N ALA A 207 -2.12 1.32 -13.48
CA ALA A 207 -1.37 0.25 -12.81
C ALA A 207 -1.69 -1.14 -13.41
N ILE A 208 -2.95 -1.45 -13.71
CA ILE A 208 -3.34 -2.68 -14.41
C ILE A 208 -2.66 -2.76 -15.77
N TYR A 209 -2.73 -1.68 -16.57
CA TYR A 209 -2.13 -1.65 -17.90
C TYR A 209 -0.62 -1.92 -17.84
N LEU A 210 0.08 -1.30 -16.88
CA LEU A 210 1.50 -1.52 -16.63
C LEU A 210 1.80 -2.96 -16.17
N CYS A 211 0.93 -3.53 -15.32
CA CYS A 211 1.09 -4.89 -14.79
C CYS A 211 0.76 -5.99 -15.81
N ARG A 212 0.00 -5.70 -16.87
CA ARG A 212 -0.27 -6.67 -17.96
C ARG A 212 0.98 -7.08 -18.71
N SER A 213 2.01 -6.23 -18.73
CA SER A 213 3.31 -6.50 -19.38
C SER A 213 4.27 -7.33 -18.53
N LEU A 214 3.91 -7.64 -17.27
CA LEU A 214 4.73 -8.48 -16.40
C LEU A 214 4.83 -9.91 -16.95
N HIS A 215 6.03 -10.47 -16.90
CA HIS A 215 6.29 -11.86 -17.26
C HIS A 215 5.95 -12.78 -16.09
N GLU A 216 5.41 -13.96 -16.37
CA GLU A 216 5.16 -14.96 -15.34
C GLU A 216 6.48 -15.56 -14.88
N THR A 217 6.78 -15.50 -13.57
CA THR A 217 8.03 -16.04 -13.02
C THR A 217 7.90 -17.49 -12.53
N THR A 218 6.67 -18.03 -12.45
CA THR A 218 6.42 -19.40 -12.01
C THR A 218 6.27 -20.38 -13.18
N THR A 219 6.98 -21.52 -13.12
CA THR A 219 6.85 -22.60 -14.10
C THR A 219 5.66 -23.52 -13.78
N LYS A 220 5.17 -24.29 -14.77
CA LYS A 220 4.07 -25.25 -14.53
C LYS A 220 4.49 -26.36 -13.53
N GLU A 221 5.76 -26.74 -13.52
CA GLU A 221 6.32 -27.74 -12.60
C GLU A 221 6.44 -27.23 -11.16
N SER A 222 6.75 -25.94 -10.94
CA SER A 222 6.77 -25.38 -9.58
C SER A 222 5.36 -25.29 -8.98
N ARG A 223 4.34 -25.12 -9.82
CA ARG A 223 2.92 -25.01 -9.42
C ARG A 223 2.24 -26.34 -9.11
N SER A 224 2.79 -27.48 -9.57
CA SER A 224 2.19 -28.81 -9.41
C SER A 224 2.65 -29.59 -8.17
N LYS A 225 3.58 -29.03 -7.37
CA LYS A 225 4.05 -29.70 -6.15
C LYS A 225 2.93 -29.82 -5.11
N LYS A 226 2.82 -30.99 -4.47
CA LYS A 226 1.72 -31.39 -3.57
C LYS A 226 1.57 -30.52 -2.30
N HIS A 227 2.55 -29.66 -1.98
CA HIS A 227 2.56 -28.82 -0.78
C HIS A 227 2.64 -27.29 -1.03
N THR A 228 2.54 -26.86 -2.30
CA THR A 228 2.64 -25.43 -2.65
C THR A 228 1.51 -24.62 -1.98
N GLY A 229 1.85 -23.53 -1.28
CA GLY A 229 0.90 -22.67 -0.56
C GLY A 229 0.35 -23.20 0.77
N SER A 230 0.97 -24.21 1.41
CA SER A 230 0.46 -24.78 2.68
C SER A 230 0.87 -23.99 3.94
N LEU A 231 -0.11 -23.38 4.62
CA LEU A 231 0.08 -22.76 5.95
C LEU A 231 0.61 -23.75 6.98
N LYS A 232 0.20 -25.02 6.88
CA LYS A 232 0.66 -26.07 7.79
C LYS A 232 2.16 -26.28 7.66
N GLU A 233 2.70 -26.26 6.45
CA GLU A 233 4.14 -26.40 6.23
C GLU A 233 4.92 -25.17 6.71
N LEU A 234 4.41 -23.95 6.45
CA LEU A 234 5.01 -22.71 6.95
C LEU A 234 5.13 -22.71 8.49
N LEU A 235 4.05 -23.08 9.19
CA LEU A 235 3.99 -23.05 10.66
C LEU A 235 4.68 -24.24 11.33
N THR A 236 4.90 -25.36 10.62
CA THR A 236 5.58 -26.53 11.17
C THR A 236 7.07 -26.57 10.83
N LYS A 237 7.44 -26.33 9.57
CA LYS A 237 8.84 -26.42 9.10
C LYS A 237 9.58 -25.09 9.12
N HIS A 238 8.89 -23.96 8.94
CA HIS A 238 9.51 -22.64 8.77
C HIS A 238 9.16 -21.64 9.89
N ARG A 239 8.66 -22.12 11.04
CA ARG A 239 8.19 -21.29 12.16
C ARG A 239 9.22 -20.26 12.63
N LYS A 240 10.50 -20.64 12.74
CA LYS A 240 11.57 -19.72 13.18
C LYS A 240 11.78 -18.57 12.20
N ALA A 241 11.79 -18.87 10.90
CA ALA A 241 11.93 -17.85 9.85
C ALA A 241 10.70 -16.94 9.80
N PHE A 242 9.50 -17.51 9.91
CA PHE A 242 8.25 -16.74 9.99
C PHE A 242 8.23 -15.77 11.18
N LEU A 243 8.55 -16.25 12.38
CA LEU A 243 8.58 -15.42 13.58
C LEU A 243 9.66 -14.33 13.50
N ALA A 244 10.85 -14.64 12.97
CA ALA A 244 11.89 -13.65 12.78
C ALA A 244 11.41 -12.53 11.85
N ILE A 245 10.85 -12.88 10.68
CA ILE A 245 10.33 -11.89 9.73
C ILE A 245 9.18 -11.07 10.35
N ALA A 246 8.28 -11.72 11.09
CA ALA A 246 7.18 -11.04 11.77
C ALA A 246 7.70 -10.00 12.79
N CYS A 247 8.71 -10.35 13.60
CA CYS A 247 9.33 -9.43 14.56
C CYS A 247 10.08 -8.28 13.88
N PHE A 248 10.85 -8.57 12.82
CA PHE A 248 11.55 -7.51 12.08
C PHE A 248 10.58 -6.57 11.37
N ALA A 249 9.53 -7.12 10.75
CA ALA A 249 8.51 -6.32 10.07
C ALA A 249 7.70 -5.47 11.06
N SER A 250 7.31 -6.03 12.21
CA SER A 250 6.56 -5.29 13.23
C SER A 250 7.42 -4.21 13.88
N GLY A 251 8.67 -4.51 14.24
CA GLY A 251 9.62 -3.53 14.78
C GLY A 251 9.89 -2.39 13.80
N GLY A 252 10.19 -2.72 12.53
CA GLY A 252 10.41 -1.72 11.49
C GLY A 252 9.18 -0.85 11.24
N SER A 253 7.98 -1.44 11.22
CA SER A 253 6.73 -0.70 11.06
C SER A 253 6.46 0.21 12.26
N LEU A 254 6.72 -0.26 13.48
CA LEU A 254 6.53 0.53 14.71
C LEU A 254 7.45 1.75 14.72
N THR A 255 8.74 1.57 14.42
CA THR A 255 9.69 2.68 14.32
C THR A 255 9.27 3.64 13.22
N PHE A 256 8.87 3.13 12.05
CA PHE A 256 8.40 3.95 10.94
C PHE A 256 7.21 4.83 11.33
N TYR A 257 6.12 4.26 11.87
CA TYR A 257 4.93 5.05 12.26
C TYR A 257 5.21 6.00 13.43
N THR A 258 6.12 5.63 14.34
CA THR A 258 6.53 6.51 15.43
C THR A 258 7.23 7.75 14.88
N CYS A 259 8.19 7.57 13.96
CA CYS A 259 8.95 8.67 13.38
C CYS A 259 8.16 9.49 12.36
N THR A 260 7.24 8.89 11.59
CA THR A 260 6.55 9.59 10.49
C THR A 260 5.19 10.14 10.89
N THR A 261 4.45 9.44 11.76
CA THR A 261 3.07 9.79 12.11
C THR A 261 2.98 10.39 13.51
N TYR A 262 3.58 9.72 14.50
CA TYR A 262 3.51 10.20 15.88
C TYR A 262 4.40 11.44 16.11
N MET A 263 5.56 11.53 15.45
CA MET A 263 6.47 12.68 15.59
C MET A 263 5.78 14.02 15.30
N GLN A 264 4.94 14.10 14.26
CA GLN A 264 4.18 15.32 13.96
C GLN A 264 3.27 15.71 15.14
N LYS A 265 2.61 14.73 15.75
CA LYS A 265 1.76 14.95 16.92
C LYS A 265 2.60 15.41 18.11
N TYR A 266 3.72 14.74 18.39
CA TYR A 266 4.64 15.10 19.46
C TYR A 266 5.15 16.54 19.35
N LEU A 267 5.51 16.98 18.14
CA LEU A 267 5.95 18.35 17.89
C LEU A 267 4.87 19.37 18.29
N ILE A 268 3.62 19.11 17.92
CA ILE A 268 2.49 19.99 18.21
C ILE A 268 2.09 19.95 19.69
N THR A 269 1.93 18.74 20.27
CA THR A 269 1.32 18.59 21.60
C THR A 269 2.29 18.69 22.76
N THR A 270 3.56 18.33 22.55
CA THR A 270 4.54 18.21 23.63
C THR A 270 5.62 19.28 23.54
N THR A 271 6.14 19.55 22.33
CA THR A 271 7.16 20.60 22.17
C THR A 271 6.59 22.00 21.97
N GLY A 272 5.28 22.11 21.72
CA GLY A 272 4.57 23.39 21.61
C GLY A 272 4.76 24.11 20.27
N PHE A 273 5.23 23.41 19.23
CA PHE A 273 5.31 23.98 17.89
C PHE A 273 3.92 24.28 17.37
N ASP A 274 3.77 25.39 16.64
CA ASP A 274 2.53 25.65 15.93
C ASP A 274 2.29 24.59 14.84
N LYS A 275 1.03 24.38 14.48
CA LYS A 275 0.61 23.34 13.52
C LYS A 275 1.24 23.53 12.15
N HIS A 276 1.41 24.76 11.70
CA HIS A 276 1.95 25.06 10.38
C HIS A 276 3.44 24.70 10.34
N THR A 277 4.23 25.20 11.29
CA THR A 277 5.66 24.91 11.42
C THR A 277 5.93 23.41 11.58
N ALA A 278 5.21 22.73 12.48
CA ALA A 278 5.38 21.29 12.66
C ALA A 278 5.04 20.50 11.38
N THR A 279 4.01 20.90 10.65
CA THR A 279 3.64 20.29 9.37
C THR A 279 4.71 20.53 8.32
N THR A 280 5.21 21.76 8.17
CA THR A 280 6.29 22.09 7.23
C THR A 280 7.55 21.27 7.51
N ILE A 281 7.97 21.18 8.77
CA ILE A 281 9.15 20.38 9.17
C ILE A 281 8.95 18.92 8.79
N MET A 282 7.79 18.34 9.11
CA MET A 282 7.51 16.94 8.80
C MET A 282 7.40 16.69 7.30
N THR A 283 6.80 17.60 6.53
CA THR A 283 6.75 17.50 5.07
C THR A 283 8.15 17.51 4.46
N VAL A 284 9.02 18.44 4.88
CA VAL A 284 10.41 18.49 4.41
C VAL A 284 11.16 17.23 4.82
N ALA A 285 11.01 16.77 6.07
CA ALA A 285 11.65 15.55 6.56
C ALA A 285 11.22 14.30 5.76
N LEU A 286 9.93 14.15 5.46
CA LEU A 286 9.41 13.04 4.64
C LEU A 286 9.88 13.12 3.19
N PHE A 287 9.96 14.33 2.62
CA PHE A 287 10.49 14.52 1.28
C PHE A 287 11.97 14.11 1.20
N VAL A 288 12.77 14.55 2.17
CA VAL A 288 14.16 14.12 2.31
C VAL A 288 14.23 12.60 2.51
N PHE A 289 13.37 12.02 3.34
CA PHE A 289 13.32 10.58 3.58
C PHE A 289 13.08 9.76 2.30
N ILE A 290 12.20 10.22 1.40
CA ILE A 290 12.01 9.60 0.07
C ILE A 290 13.32 9.61 -0.74
N LEU A 291 14.03 10.73 -0.76
CA LEU A 291 15.27 10.87 -1.55
C LEU A 291 16.39 9.97 -1.02
N PHE A 292 16.43 9.74 0.30
CA PHE A 292 17.43 8.87 0.93
C PHE A 292 17.12 7.37 0.76
N GLN A 293 15.88 6.96 0.51
CA GLN A 293 15.54 5.54 0.36
C GLN A 293 16.34 4.84 -0.76
N PRO A 294 16.43 5.37 -2.00
CA PRO A 294 17.32 4.82 -3.04
C PRO A 294 18.79 4.76 -2.63
N LEU A 295 19.28 5.75 -1.88
CA LEU A 295 20.65 5.79 -1.39
C LEU A 295 20.93 4.63 -0.43
N PHE A 296 20.05 4.42 0.55
CA PHE A 296 20.15 3.29 1.49
C PHE A 296 19.94 1.94 0.80
N GLY A 297 19.06 1.87 -0.21
CA GLY A 297 18.89 0.69 -1.05
C GLY A 297 20.19 0.32 -1.79
N PHE A 298 20.85 1.31 -2.40
CA PHE A 298 22.16 1.14 -3.03
C PHE A 298 23.25 0.76 -2.04
N LEU A 299 23.26 1.38 -0.85
CA LEU A 299 24.21 1.05 0.19
C LEU A 299 24.02 -0.40 0.67
N ALA A 300 22.77 -0.85 0.85
CA ALA A 300 22.44 -2.23 1.21
C ALA A 300 22.97 -3.24 0.19
N ASP A 301 22.93 -2.89 -1.10
CA ASP A 301 23.50 -3.71 -2.17
C ASP A 301 25.02 -3.80 -2.10
N LYS A 302 25.70 -2.76 -1.59
CA LYS A 302 27.17 -2.70 -1.49
C LYS A 302 27.73 -3.38 -0.24
N ILE A 303 27.13 -3.14 0.92
CA ILE A 303 27.64 -3.62 2.23
C ILE A 303 26.88 -4.85 2.77
N GLY A 304 25.76 -5.21 2.14
CA GLY A 304 24.88 -6.29 2.54
C GLY A 304 23.78 -5.84 3.50
N THR A 305 22.56 -6.36 3.30
CA THR A 305 21.35 -6.00 4.08
C THR A 305 21.51 -6.28 5.58
N LYS A 306 22.19 -7.36 5.94
CA LYS A 306 22.43 -7.71 7.35
C LYS A 306 23.38 -6.72 8.02
N THR A 307 24.45 -6.32 7.33
CA THR A 307 25.42 -5.35 7.84
C THR A 307 24.75 -3.98 8.02
N LEU A 308 23.97 -3.55 7.03
CA LEU A 308 23.25 -2.29 7.08
C LEU A 308 22.20 -2.24 8.22
N LEU A 309 21.58 -3.37 8.57
CA LEU A 309 20.64 -3.44 9.70
C LEU A 309 21.32 -3.36 11.07
N ILE A 310 22.62 -3.66 11.16
CA ILE A 310 23.37 -3.68 12.42
C ILE A 310 24.06 -2.33 12.68
N ILE A 311 24.39 -1.59 11.62
CA ILE A 311 24.99 -0.24 11.66
C ILE A 311 23.89 0.80 11.89
#